data_AF-A0A7Z8CYB2-F1
#
_entry.id   AF-A0A7Z8CYB2-F1
#
_cell.length_a   1.000
_cell.length_b   1.000
_cell.length_c   1.000
_cell.angle_alpha   90.00
_cell.angle_beta   90.00
_cell.angle_gamma   90.00
#
_symmetry.space_group_name_H-M   'P 1'
#
loop_
_entity.id
_entity.type
_entity.pdbx_description
1 polymer ?
#
loop_
_entity_poly.entity_id
_entity_poly.type
_entity_poly.pdbx_seq_one_letter_code
_entity_poly.pdbx_strand_id
1 'polypeptide(L)'
;MSKVAFFLNEIKVGAIAGWHKYGILPSVTAAQAALESAWGTSQLSLAPNHNLFGIKGSYQGQSVQFPTWEVINGQNVTVNATFRKYPSWSASVEDHGSFFHDNSRYSGIIGLTDFVAQARGIKAAGYATDPLYADKLIATIEANGLTNWDRLALSGQAGTIEEKQTSYTVQLGDNLSLIAKKFQTTAEALVRINHISNPNLIYPGQVLQLSPTKNKTYTVQSGDALSLIALKLGISMEQLIQKNNLANPDLIYAGQVLHYD
;
A
#
# COMPACT_ATOMS: atom_id res chain seq x y z
N MET A 1 -3.57 -12.63 -4.57
CA MET A 1 -3.74 -11.20 -4.21
C MET A 1 -4.30 -10.47 -5.42
N SER A 2 -5.35 -9.64 -5.26
CA SER A 2 -5.92 -8.87 -6.39
C SER A 2 -4.95 -7.76 -6.84
N LYS A 3 -5.11 -7.24 -8.07
CA LYS A 3 -4.29 -6.11 -8.56
C LYS A 3 -4.41 -4.87 -7.65
N VAL A 4 -5.62 -4.60 -7.15
CA VAL A 4 -5.91 -3.53 -6.19
C VAL A 4 -5.18 -3.76 -4.87
N ALA A 5 -5.26 -4.98 -4.30
CA ALA A 5 -4.57 -5.29 -3.06
C ALA A 5 -3.04 -5.22 -3.19
N PHE A 6 -2.49 -5.66 -4.33
CA PHE A 6 -1.06 -5.50 -4.63
C PHE A 6 -0.67 -4.03 -4.69
N PHE A 7 -1.39 -3.22 -5.47
CA PHE A 7 -1.13 -1.77 -5.57
C PHE A 7 -1.15 -1.08 -4.20
N LEU A 8 -2.18 -1.32 -3.39
CA LEU A 8 -2.30 -0.73 -2.06
C LEU A 8 -1.17 -1.19 -1.14
N ASN A 9 -0.77 -2.46 -1.19
CA ASN A 9 0.35 -2.96 -0.40
C ASN A 9 1.67 -2.24 -0.71
N GLU A 10 1.94 -1.98 -2.00
CA GLU A 10 3.19 -1.34 -2.45
C GLU A 10 3.31 0.14 -2.07
N ILE A 11 2.20 0.83 -1.77
CA ILE A 11 2.20 2.26 -1.43
C ILE A 11 2.00 2.55 0.06
N LYS A 12 1.53 1.57 0.85
CA LYS A 12 1.13 1.78 2.25
C LYS A 12 2.23 2.41 3.11
N VAL A 13 3.46 1.90 3.00
CA VAL A 13 4.59 2.39 3.79
C VAL A 13 4.88 3.87 3.49
N GLY A 14 4.96 4.23 2.21
CA GLY A 14 5.21 5.60 1.79
C GLY A 14 4.06 6.55 2.14
N ALA A 15 2.81 6.09 2.08
CA ALA A 15 1.65 6.88 2.49
C ALA A 15 1.66 7.20 3.99
N ILE A 16 2.01 6.22 4.85
CA ILE A 16 2.17 6.41 6.29
C ILE A 16 3.36 7.34 6.58
N ALA A 17 4.51 7.12 5.95
CA ALA A 17 5.67 7.99 6.10
C ALA A 17 5.37 9.45 5.67
N GLY A 18 4.62 9.62 4.59
CA GLY A 18 4.17 10.91 4.08
C GLY A 18 3.33 11.69 5.09
N TRP A 19 2.46 11.03 5.87
CA TRP A 19 1.73 11.69 6.96
C TRP A 19 2.67 12.33 7.98
N HIS A 20 3.66 11.58 8.48
CA HIS A 20 4.58 12.09 9.50
C HIS A 20 5.46 13.23 9.00
N LYS A 21 5.67 13.31 7.69
CA LYS A 21 6.52 14.32 7.07
C LYS A 21 5.75 15.56 6.62
N TYR A 22 4.54 15.38 6.09
CA TYR A 22 3.81 16.42 5.37
C TYR A 22 2.36 16.61 5.83
N GLY A 23 1.85 15.80 6.75
CA GLY A 23 0.51 15.97 7.32
C GLY A 23 -0.65 15.68 6.37
N ILE A 24 -0.42 14.87 5.32
CA ILE A 24 -1.49 14.36 4.44
C ILE A 24 -1.84 12.95 4.88
N LEU A 25 -3.13 12.67 5.10
CA LEU A 25 -3.58 11.38 5.57
C LEU A 25 -3.21 10.27 4.59
N PRO A 26 -2.78 9.09 5.09
CA PRO A 26 -2.43 7.96 4.23
C PRO A 26 -3.58 7.54 3.32
N SER A 27 -4.83 7.58 3.81
CA SER A 27 -6.03 7.25 3.02
C SER A 27 -6.21 8.19 1.83
N VAL A 28 -6.05 9.50 2.05
CA VAL A 28 -6.17 10.53 1.01
C VAL A 28 -5.06 10.36 -0.03
N THR A 29 -3.82 10.20 0.42
CA THR A 29 -2.66 9.96 -0.46
C THR A 29 -2.87 8.71 -1.33
N ALA A 30 -3.35 7.62 -0.74
CA ALA A 30 -3.57 6.36 -1.44
C ALA A 30 -4.72 6.44 -2.45
N ALA A 31 -5.81 7.13 -2.11
CA ALA A 31 -6.92 7.37 -3.02
C ALA A 31 -6.49 8.25 -4.21
N GLN A 32 -5.71 9.30 -3.96
CA GLN A 32 -5.12 10.09 -5.04
C GLN A 32 -4.22 9.21 -5.92
N ALA A 33 -3.32 8.43 -5.33
CA ALA A 33 -2.48 7.53 -6.10
C ALA A 33 -3.30 6.60 -7.00
N ALA A 34 -4.38 6.01 -6.48
CA ALA A 34 -5.27 5.14 -7.25
C ALA A 34 -5.94 5.87 -8.43
N LEU A 35 -6.45 7.08 -8.20
CA LEU A 35 -7.12 7.89 -9.23
C LEU A 35 -6.15 8.38 -10.31
N GLU A 36 -5.02 8.96 -9.89
CA GLU A 36 -4.06 9.61 -10.78
C GLU A 36 -3.29 8.61 -11.67
N SER A 37 -3.12 7.38 -11.18
CA SER A 37 -2.36 6.34 -11.89
C SER A 37 -3.22 5.24 -12.52
N ALA A 38 -4.55 5.33 -12.41
CA ALA A 38 -5.47 4.24 -12.71
C ALA A 38 -5.05 2.93 -12.02
N TRP A 39 -4.91 2.96 -10.69
CA TRP A 39 -4.44 1.83 -9.87
C TRP A 39 -3.06 1.30 -10.27
N GLY A 40 -2.15 2.21 -10.63
CA GLY A 40 -0.76 1.92 -11.00
C GLY A 40 -0.60 1.42 -12.44
N THR A 41 -1.65 1.44 -13.26
CA THR A 41 -1.62 0.92 -14.63
C THR A 41 -1.23 1.95 -15.69
N SER A 42 -1.19 3.23 -15.33
CA SER A 42 -0.67 4.29 -16.20
C SER A 42 0.78 4.03 -16.60
N GLN A 43 1.13 4.29 -17.86
CA GLN A 43 2.45 3.97 -18.41
C GLN A 43 3.59 4.71 -17.69
N LEU A 44 3.34 5.93 -17.20
CA LEU A 44 4.32 6.69 -16.40
C LEU A 44 4.47 6.12 -14.97
N SER A 45 3.46 5.42 -14.49
CA SER A 45 3.47 4.75 -13.18
C SER A 45 4.18 3.40 -13.22
N LEU A 46 4.18 2.69 -14.35
CA LEU A 46 4.85 1.38 -14.43
C LEU A 46 6.38 1.48 -14.30
N ALA A 47 7.00 0.36 -13.97
CA ALA A 47 8.45 0.22 -14.03
C ALA A 47 8.96 0.56 -15.45
N PRO A 48 10.12 1.24 -15.58
CA PRO A 48 11.06 1.60 -14.51
C PRO A 48 10.80 2.98 -13.87
N ASN A 49 9.65 3.61 -14.09
CA ASN A 49 9.42 5.03 -13.78
C ASN A 49 8.81 5.27 -12.40
N HIS A 50 7.82 4.46 -12.02
CA HIS A 50 7.15 4.48 -10.72
C HIS A 50 6.51 5.82 -10.32
N ASN A 51 6.18 6.70 -11.27
CA ASN A 51 5.58 8.00 -10.98
C ASN A 51 4.06 7.93 -11.02
N LEU A 52 3.43 7.92 -9.85
CA LEU A 52 1.99 7.71 -9.68
C LEU A 52 1.15 8.97 -9.91
N PHE A 53 1.75 10.14 -9.80
CA PHE A 53 1.04 11.43 -9.77
C PHE A 53 1.40 12.36 -10.93
N GLY A 54 2.19 11.86 -11.90
CA GLY A 54 2.65 12.68 -13.02
C GLY A 54 3.49 13.89 -12.57
N ILE A 55 4.27 13.77 -11.49
CA ILE A 55 5.05 14.91 -10.97
C ILE A 55 6.20 15.21 -11.93
N LYS A 56 6.24 16.44 -12.45
CA LYS A 56 7.30 16.94 -13.34
C LYS A 56 8.62 17.19 -12.58
N GLY A 57 9.75 17.12 -13.28
CA GLY A 57 11.10 17.42 -12.76
C GLY A 57 11.99 16.20 -12.55
N SER A 58 12.84 16.24 -11.52
CA SER A 58 13.74 15.14 -11.15
C SER A 58 13.59 14.77 -9.67
N TYR A 59 13.82 13.49 -9.35
CA TYR A 59 13.88 12.99 -7.98
C TYR A 59 15.26 12.39 -7.75
N GLN A 60 16.04 12.97 -6.84
CA GLN A 60 17.44 12.56 -6.58
C GLN A 60 18.28 12.45 -7.87
N GLY A 61 18.10 13.42 -8.77
CA GLY A 61 18.77 13.46 -10.07
C GLY A 61 18.20 12.51 -11.14
N GLN A 62 17.18 11.70 -10.83
CA GLN A 62 16.54 10.78 -11.76
C GLN A 62 15.30 11.41 -12.41
N SER A 63 15.18 11.28 -13.73
CA SER A 63 14.03 11.74 -14.50
C SER A 63 13.77 10.87 -15.73
N VAL A 64 12.62 11.06 -16.35
CA VAL A 64 12.22 10.42 -17.62
C VAL A 64 11.50 11.44 -18.50
N GLN A 65 11.75 11.43 -19.81
CA GLN A 65 10.94 12.18 -20.76
C GLN A 65 9.71 11.38 -21.14
N PHE A 66 8.54 12.02 -21.09
CA PHE A 66 7.27 11.39 -21.40
C PHE A 66 6.34 12.35 -22.15
N PRO A 67 5.59 11.89 -23.16
CA PRO A 67 4.61 12.73 -23.84
C PRO A 67 3.50 13.14 -22.87
N THR A 68 3.10 14.40 -22.93
CA THR A 68 1.98 14.96 -22.17
C THR A 68 1.16 15.90 -23.05
N TRP A 69 -0.13 16.01 -22.78
CA TRP A 69 -1.03 16.91 -23.49
C TRP A 69 -0.97 18.29 -22.82
N GLU A 70 -0.59 19.30 -23.58
CA GLU A 70 -0.60 20.70 -23.15
C GLU A 70 -1.62 21.49 -23.97
N VAL A 71 -2.18 22.54 -23.38
CA VAL A 71 -3.03 23.48 -24.11
C VAL A 71 -2.20 24.70 -24.46
N ILE A 72 -1.83 24.85 -25.74
CA ILE A 72 -1.07 26.00 -26.24
C ILE A 72 -1.98 26.78 -27.19
N ASN A 73 -2.24 28.06 -26.88
CA ASN A 73 -3.14 28.93 -27.65
C ASN A 73 -4.55 28.34 -27.88
N GLY A 74 -5.08 27.60 -26.89
CA GLY A 74 -6.39 26.96 -26.98
C GLY A 74 -6.42 25.67 -27.82
N GLN A 75 -5.28 25.18 -28.30
CA GLN A 75 -5.15 23.90 -29.01
C GLN A 75 -4.45 22.86 -28.13
N ASN A 76 -4.97 21.64 -28.12
CA ASN A 76 -4.33 20.51 -27.47
C ASN A 76 -3.15 20.05 -28.32
N VAL A 77 -1.94 20.07 -27.76
CA VAL A 77 -0.72 19.61 -28.40
C VAL A 77 -0.01 18.60 -27.52
N THR A 78 0.60 17.59 -28.12
CA THR A 78 1.46 16.64 -27.37
C THR A 78 2.88 17.15 -27.37
N VAL A 79 3.45 17.36 -26.19
CA VAL A 79 4.86 17.72 -26.01
C VAL A 79 5.54 16.74 -25.07
N ASN A 80 6.84 16.56 -25.23
CA ASN A 80 7.61 15.81 -24.23
C ASN A 80 7.88 16.71 -23.03
N ALA A 81 7.55 16.22 -21.84
CA ALA A 81 7.90 16.84 -20.58
C ALA A 81 8.80 15.93 -19.75
N THR A 82 9.60 16.53 -18.88
CA THR A 82 10.48 15.81 -17.95
C THR A 82 9.71 15.51 -16.66
N PHE A 83 9.59 14.22 -16.33
CA PHE A 83 8.92 13.74 -15.13
C PHE A 83 9.91 13.12 -14.15
N ARG A 84 9.59 13.22 -12.85
CA ARG A 84 10.34 12.56 -11.79
C ARG A 84 10.32 11.05 -12.03
N LYS A 85 11.46 10.39 -11.80
CA LYS A 85 11.59 8.93 -11.84
C LYS A 85 11.92 8.43 -10.45
N TYR A 86 11.15 7.47 -9.95
CA TYR A 86 11.27 6.97 -8.59
C TYR A 86 11.81 5.53 -8.55
N PRO A 87 12.51 5.17 -7.46
CA PRO A 87 12.94 3.79 -7.25
C PRO A 87 11.76 2.83 -6.97
N SER A 88 10.63 3.34 -6.49
CA SER A 88 9.43 2.55 -6.19
C SER A 88 8.18 3.43 -6.11
N TRP A 89 7.00 2.82 -6.15
CA TRP A 89 5.74 3.50 -5.88
C TRP A 89 5.68 4.12 -4.48
N SER A 90 6.22 3.42 -3.46
CA SER A 90 6.35 3.96 -2.10
C SER A 90 7.10 5.30 -2.06
N ALA A 91 8.17 5.46 -2.85
CA ALA A 91 8.91 6.72 -2.91
C ALA A 91 8.10 7.82 -3.63
N SER A 92 7.32 7.47 -4.65
CA SER A 92 6.44 8.42 -5.34
C SER A 92 5.33 8.95 -4.44
N VAL A 93 4.71 8.10 -3.61
CA VAL A 93 3.66 8.53 -2.66
C VAL A 93 4.20 9.33 -1.48
N GLU A 94 5.39 9.01 -0.96
CA GLU A 94 6.01 9.85 0.08
C GLU A 94 6.31 11.25 -0.49
N ASP A 95 6.96 11.31 -1.66
CA ASP A 95 7.33 12.57 -2.31
C ASP A 95 6.13 13.44 -2.68
N HIS A 96 4.98 12.84 -3.03
CA HIS A 96 3.77 13.58 -3.35
C HIS A 96 3.33 14.55 -2.24
N GLY A 97 3.51 14.19 -0.97
CA GLY A 97 3.13 15.04 0.16
C GLY A 97 3.83 16.42 0.15
N SER A 98 5.04 16.52 -0.42
CA SER A 98 5.76 17.79 -0.57
C SER A 98 4.99 18.81 -1.40
N PHE A 99 4.23 18.36 -2.41
CA PHE A 99 3.43 19.25 -3.26
C PHE A 99 2.40 20.06 -2.46
N PHE A 100 1.78 19.42 -1.46
CA PHE A 100 0.82 20.08 -0.58
C PHE A 100 1.52 20.93 0.47
N HIS A 101 2.57 20.39 1.09
CA HIS A 101 3.30 21.06 2.16
C HIS A 101 3.98 22.35 1.68
N ASP A 102 4.60 22.34 0.50
CA ASP A 102 5.40 23.47 0.01
C ASP A 102 4.56 24.55 -0.69
N ASN A 103 3.28 24.28 -0.95
CA ASN A 103 2.38 25.21 -1.62
C ASN A 103 1.35 25.77 -0.65
N SER A 104 1.52 27.05 -0.30
CA SER A 104 0.70 27.76 0.71
C SER A 104 -0.81 27.71 0.46
N ARG A 105 -1.23 27.52 -0.79
CA ARG A 105 -2.62 27.28 -1.20
C ARG A 105 -3.27 26.13 -0.43
N TYR A 106 -2.50 25.12 -0.03
CA TYR A 106 -2.99 23.93 0.67
C TYR A 106 -2.74 23.98 2.18
N SER A 107 -2.19 25.06 2.73
CA SER A 107 -1.88 25.15 4.18
C SER A 107 -3.04 24.77 5.11
N GLY A 108 -4.27 25.08 4.74
CA GLY A 108 -5.47 24.77 5.54
C GLY A 108 -5.85 23.28 5.61
N ILE A 109 -5.24 22.41 4.81
CA ILE A 109 -5.51 20.96 4.82
C ILE A 109 -4.45 20.14 5.55
N ILE A 110 -3.30 20.75 5.82
CA ILE A 110 -2.14 20.08 6.42
C ILE A 110 -2.47 19.72 7.87
N GLY A 111 -2.31 18.45 8.23
CA GLY A 111 -2.53 17.94 9.57
C GLY A 111 -4.00 17.70 9.93
N LEU A 112 -4.95 17.91 9.01
CA LEU A 112 -6.33 17.49 9.21
C LEU A 112 -6.37 15.97 9.41
N THR A 113 -7.10 15.54 10.45
CA THR A 113 -7.25 14.13 10.83
C THR A 113 -8.58 13.52 10.38
N ASP A 114 -9.38 14.29 9.65
CA ASP A 114 -10.61 13.86 9.00
C ASP A 114 -10.40 13.83 7.48
N PHE A 115 -10.50 12.64 6.88
CA PHE A 115 -10.20 12.46 5.46
C PHE A 115 -11.22 13.15 4.54
N VAL A 116 -12.48 13.30 4.99
CA VAL A 116 -13.52 13.99 4.22
C VAL A 116 -13.20 15.49 4.15
N ALA A 117 -12.84 16.09 5.28
CA ALA A 117 -12.41 17.48 5.38
C ALA A 117 -11.14 17.72 4.54
N GLN A 118 -10.16 16.82 4.62
CA GLN A 118 -8.93 16.94 3.85
C GLN A 118 -9.17 16.80 2.33
N ALA A 119 -9.96 15.81 1.89
CA ALA A 119 -10.32 15.65 0.48
C ALA A 119 -11.11 16.86 -0.08
N ARG A 120 -12.09 17.36 0.68
CA ARG A 120 -12.85 18.57 0.31
C ARG A 120 -11.97 19.80 0.27
N GLY A 121 -11.06 19.95 1.23
CA GLY A 121 -10.10 21.04 1.27
C GLY A 121 -9.15 21.03 0.07
N ILE A 122 -8.63 19.87 -0.33
CA ILE A 122 -7.80 19.71 -1.54
C ILE A 122 -8.54 20.19 -2.78
N LYS A 123 -9.81 19.78 -2.94
CA LYS A 123 -10.64 20.24 -4.06
C LYS A 123 -10.92 21.74 -3.99
N ALA A 124 -11.32 22.26 -2.82
CA ALA A 124 -11.63 23.68 -2.62
C ALA A 124 -10.41 24.58 -2.89
N ALA A 125 -9.22 24.10 -2.54
CA ALA A 125 -7.95 24.75 -2.84
C ALA A 125 -7.58 24.75 -4.34
N GLY A 126 -8.31 24.00 -5.17
CA GLY A 126 -8.19 24.03 -6.63
C GLY A 126 -7.19 23.01 -7.19
N TYR A 127 -7.08 21.84 -6.56
CA TYR A 127 -6.23 20.74 -7.06
C TYR A 127 -6.72 20.19 -8.41
N ALA A 128 -8.02 19.96 -8.55
CA ALA A 128 -8.64 19.43 -9.77
C ALA A 128 -9.77 20.34 -10.23
N THR A 129 -10.05 20.37 -11.54
CA THR A 129 -11.21 21.06 -12.11
C THR A 129 -12.49 20.24 -11.98
N ASP A 130 -12.39 18.90 -11.94
CA ASP A 130 -13.51 17.97 -11.78
C ASP A 130 -14.35 18.30 -10.53
N PRO A 131 -15.66 18.61 -10.66
CA PRO A 131 -16.52 18.96 -9.52
C PRO A 131 -16.68 17.80 -8.53
N LEU A 132 -16.53 16.54 -8.96
CA LEU A 132 -16.72 15.35 -8.13
C LEU A 132 -15.41 14.79 -7.56
N TYR A 133 -14.30 15.51 -7.70
CA TYR A 133 -12.98 15.00 -7.31
C TYR A 133 -12.93 14.56 -5.84
N ALA A 134 -13.44 15.40 -4.91
CA ALA A 134 -13.46 15.07 -3.50
C ALA A 134 -14.33 13.82 -3.21
N ASP A 135 -15.49 13.72 -3.85
CA ASP A 135 -16.40 12.58 -3.66
C ASP A 135 -15.79 11.28 -4.20
N LYS A 136 -15.04 11.33 -5.31
CA LYS A 136 -14.31 10.18 -5.83
C LYS A 136 -13.21 9.71 -4.88
N LEU A 137 -12.49 10.64 -4.22
CA LEU A 137 -11.51 10.30 -3.19
C LEU A 137 -12.19 9.63 -1.99
N ILE A 138 -13.26 10.23 -1.47
CA ILE A 138 -14.02 9.70 -0.33
C ILE A 138 -14.54 8.29 -0.64
N ALA A 139 -15.18 8.10 -1.79
CA ALA A 139 -15.69 6.80 -2.20
C ALA A 139 -14.57 5.75 -2.34
N THR A 140 -13.39 6.15 -2.85
CA THR A 140 -12.23 5.26 -2.98
C THR A 140 -11.69 4.86 -1.62
N ILE A 141 -11.63 5.80 -0.66
CA ILE A 141 -11.20 5.55 0.72
C ILE A 141 -12.13 4.55 1.41
N GLU A 142 -13.43 4.78 1.33
CA GLU A 142 -14.45 3.95 1.96
C GLU A 142 -14.49 2.54 1.36
N ALA A 143 -14.52 2.44 0.02
CA ALA A 143 -14.60 1.15 -0.69
C ALA A 143 -13.39 0.24 -0.43
N ASN A 144 -12.25 0.79 -0.01
CA ASN A 144 -11.00 0.05 0.22
C ASN A 144 -10.58 0.04 1.70
N GLY A 145 -11.42 0.56 2.62
CA GLY A 145 -11.14 0.57 4.05
C GLY A 145 -9.84 1.29 4.44
N LEU A 146 -9.48 2.34 3.70
CA LEU A 146 -8.17 3.02 3.85
C LEU A 146 -8.06 3.84 5.14
N THR A 147 -9.17 4.12 5.83
CA THR A 147 -9.17 4.80 7.14
C THR A 147 -8.42 4.01 8.23
N ASN A 148 -8.21 2.70 8.03
CA ASN A 148 -7.33 1.92 8.89
C ASN A 148 -5.89 2.44 8.85
N TRP A 149 -5.39 2.92 7.70
CA TRP A 149 -4.03 3.46 7.59
C TRP A 149 -3.90 4.79 8.32
N ASP A 150 -4.94 5.63 8.28
CA ASP A 150 -5.00 6.86 9.06
C ASP A 150 -4.91 6.57 10.55
N ARG A 151 -5.67 5.57 11.04
CA ARG A 151 -5.59 5.13 12.45
C ARG A 151 -4.17 4.68 12.81
N LEU A 152 -3.52 3.90 11.95
CA LEU A 152 -2.12 3.49 12.16
C LEU A 152 -1.20 4.70 12.31
N ALA A 153 -1.28 5.66 11.38
CA ALA A 153 -0.44 6.84 11.37
C ALA A 153 -0.70 7.79 12.55
N LEU A 154 -1.98 8.01 12.91
CA LEU A 154 -2.39 8.91 13.99
C LEU A 154 -2.14 8.35 15.39
N SER A 155 -2.13 7.03 15.56
CA SER A 155 -1.90 6.38 16.86
C SER A 155 -0.48 6.55 17.41
N GLY A 156 0.43 7.20 16.67
CA GLY A 156 1.84 7.35 17.07
C GLY A 156 2.60 6.03 17.09
N GLN A 157 1.99 4.91 16.67
CA GLN A 157 2.64 3.61 16.55
C GLN A 157 3.53 3.49 15.30
N ALA A 158 3.66 4.55 14.50
CA ALA A 158 4.53 4.56 13.33
C ALA A 158 6.04 4.33 13.64
N GLY A 159 6.43 4.33 14.92
CA GLY A 159 7.75 3.91 15.38
C GLY A 159 7.86 2.45 15.87
N THR A 160 6.77 1.67 15.90
CA THR A 160 6.77 0.30 16.46
C THR A 160 5.89 -0.72 15.74
N ILE A 161 5.18 -0.34 14.69
CA ILE A 161 4.67 -1.28 13.69
C ILE A 161 5.53 -1.20 12.43
N GLU A 162 6.73 -1.80 12.52
CA GLU A 162 7.06 -2.75 11.47
C GLU A 162 5.87 -3.72 11.41
N GLU A 163 4.94 -3.54 10.47
CA GLU A 163 4.32 -4.72 9.88
C GLU A 163 5.49 -5.48 9.27
N LYS A 164 6.13 -6.29 10.12
CA LYS A 164 7.30 -7.07 9.78
C LYS A 164 6.87 -7.87 8.59
N GLN A 165 7.36 -7.46 7.42
CA GLN A 165 6.96 -8.04 6.15
C GLN A 165 7.02 -9.55 6.35
N THR A 166 5.88 -10.24 6.36
CA THR A 166 5.83 -11.63 6.82
C THR A 166 6.33 -12.57 5.75
N SER A 167 6.29 -12.14 4.49
CA SER A 167 6.75 -12.89 3.33
C SER A 167 7.38 -12.02 2.25
N TYR A 168 8.27 -12.60 1.45
CA TYR A 168 8.96 -11.98 0.33
C TYR A 168 8.96 -12.87 -0.91
N THR A 169 8.55 -12.34 -2.05
CA THR A 169 8.64 -13.06 -3.33
C THR A 169 10.03 -12.83 -3.95
N VAL A 170 10.79 -13.91 -4.08
CA VAL A 170 12.13 -13.94 -4.68
C VAL A 170 12.09 -13.35 -6.09
N GLN A 171 13.04 -12.48 -6.40
CA GLN A 171 13.21 -11.82 -7.69
C GLN A 171 14.39 -12.40 -8.46
N LEU A 172 14.49 -12.09 -9.76
CA LEU A 172 15.64 -12.47 -10.58
C LEU A 172 16.93 -11.85 -10.02
N GLY A 173 17.93 -12.68 -9.73
CA GLY A 173 19.21 -12.25 -9.17
C GLY A 173 19.28 -12.26 -7.64
N ASP A 174 18.19 -12.61 -6.94
CA ASP A 174 18.20 -12.76 -5.50
C ASP A 174 18.98 -14.00 -5.04
N ASN A 175 19.52 -13.90 -3.82
CA ASN A 175 19.96 -15.05 -3.03
C ASN A 175 19.57 -14.85 -1.56
N LEU A 176 19.56 -15.93 -0.77
CA LEU A 176 19.13 -15.88 0.62
C LEU A 176 19.92 -14.88 1.48
N SER A 177 21.21 -14.67 1.21
CA SER A 177 22.04 -13.74 1.97
C SER A 177 21.67 -12.27 1.71
N LEU A 178 21.40 -11.90 0.46
CA LEU A 178 20.95 -10.56 0.09
C LEU A 178 19.55 -10.26 0.63
N ILE A 179 18.65 -11.24 0.54
CA ILE A 179 17.30 -11.16 1.10
C ILE A 179 17.38 -11.02 2.62
N ALA A 180 18.17 -11.86 3.28
CA ALA A 180 18.34 -11.82 4.73
C ALA A 180 18.86 -10.46 5.21
N LYS A 181 19.88 -9.92 4.54
CA LYS A 181 20.42 -8.59 4.82
C LYS A 181 19.38 -7.48 4.65
N LYS A 182 18.59 -7.55 3.58
CA LYS A 182 17.49 -6.60 3.29
C LYS A 182 16.44 -6.58 4.40
N PHE A 183 16.13 -7.75 4.97
CA PHE A 183 15.09 -7.90 6.00
C PHE A 183 15.65 -8.03 7.42
N GLN A 184 16.93 -7.65 7.63
CA GLN A 184 17.58 -7.67 8.94
C GLN A 184 17.44 -9.02 9.66
N THR A 185 17.55 -10.12 8.91
CA THR A 185 17.52 -11.51 9.38
C THR A 185 18.77 -12.25 8.88
N THR A 186 18.83 -13.58 9.05
CA THR A 186 19.94 -14.41 8.52
C THR A 186 19.46 -15.42 7.49
N ALA A 187 20.35 -15.85 6.59
CA ALA A 187 20.03 -16.88 5.61
C ALA A 187 19.60 -18.19 6.31
N GLU A 188 20.23 -18.52 7.44
CA GLU A 188 19.89 -19.69 8.26
C GLU A 188 18.50 -19.58 8.87
N ALA A 189 18.09 -18.38 9.30
CA ALA A 189 16.73 -18.15 9.79
C ALA A 189 15.70 -18.33 8.67
N LEU A 190 15.98 -17.81 7.47
CA LEU A 190 15.11 -18.00 6.30
C LEU A 190 15.02 -19.47 5.89
N VAL A 191 16.15 -20.21 5.88
CA VAL A 191 16.18 -21.66 5.62
C VAL A 191 15.29 -22.42 6.58
N ARG A 192 15.42 -22.13 7.89
CA ARG A 192 14.65 -22.79 8.95
C ARG A 192 13.15 -22.52 8.84
N ILE A 193 12.76 -21.25 8.64
CA ILE A 193 11.35 -20.84 8.59
C ILE A 193 10.66 -21.40 7.33
N ASN A 194 11.39 -21.53 6.22
CA ASN A 194 10.85 -21.96 4.93
C ASN A 194 11.12 -23.43 4.60
N HIS A 195 11.72 -24.18 5.52
CA HIS A 195 12.09 -25.58 5.34
C HIS A 195 12.91 -25.83 4.05
N ILE A 196 13.82 -24.93 3.70
CA ILE A 196 14.63 -25.01 2.47
C ILE A 196 15.72 -26.06 2.63
N SER A 197 15.69 -27.12 1.82
CA SER A 197 16.70 -28.19 1.89
C SER A 197 18.06 -27.77 1.30
N ASN A 198 18.07 -26.96 0.25
CA ASN A 198 19.30 -26.44 -0.36
C ASN A 198 19.29 -24.89 -0.37
N PRO A 199 20.08 -24.23 0.50
CA PRO A 199 20.09 -22.77 0.62
C PRO A 199 20.51 -22.01 -0.65
N ASN A 200 21.22 -22.68 -1.57
CA ASN A 200 21.67 -22.07 -2.83
C ASN A 200 20.64 -22.19 -3.96
N LEU A 201 19.49 -22.81 -3.70
CA LEU A 201 18.47 -23.10 -4.71
C LEU A 201 17.15 -22.43 -4.34
N ILE A 202 17.03 -21.16 -4.70
CA ILE A 202 15.77 -20.40 -4.68
C ILE A 202 15.43 -19.92 -6.10
N TYR A 203 14.14 -19.74 -6.40
CA TYR A 203 13.68 -19.40 -7.74
C TYR A 203 12.91 -18.08 -7.76
N PRO A 204 13.04 -17.24 -8.80
CA PRO A 204 12.17 -16.10 -8.99
C PRO A 204 10.69 -16.51 -8.92
N GLY A 205 9.89 -15.77 -8.16
CA GLY A 205 8.48 -16.08 -7.87
C GLY A 205 8.26 -16.95 -6.63
N GLN A 206 9.30 -17.56 -6.04
CA GLN A 206 9.20 -18.29 -4.79
C GLN A 206 8.89 -17.34 -3.63
N VAL A 207 7.92 -17.70 -2.78
CA VAL A 207 7.57 -16.89 -1.60
C VAL A 207 8.30 -17.42 -0.37
N LEU A 208 9.10 -16.56 0.27
CA LEU A 208 9.82 -16.83 1.50
C LEU A 208 9.16 -16.13 2.68
N GLN A 209 8.79 -16.87 3.70
CA GLN A 209 8.42 -16.36 5.01
C GLN A 209 9.64 -15.74 5.69
N LEU A 210 9.52 -14.48 6.12
CA LEU A 210 10.60 -13.70 6.72
C LEU A 210 10.57 -13.74 8.25
N SER A 211 9.50 -14.28 8.84
CA SER A 211 9.35 -14.49 10.27
C SER A 211 8.58 -15.77 10.54
N PRO A 212 8.81 -16.43 11.69
CA PRO A 212 7.93 -17.50 12.11
C PRO A 212 6.51 -16.96 12.16
N THR A 213 5.57 -17.66 11.53
CA THR A 213 4.16 -17.41 11.81
C THR A 213 4.00 -17.61 13.32
N LYS A 214 3.48 -16.59 14.01
CA LYS A 214 2.84 -16.90 15.29
C LYS A 214 1.76 -17.94 14.94
N ASN A 215 1.49 -18.91 15.81
CA ASN A 215 0.35 -19.79 15.62
C ASN A 215 -0.76 -19.20 16.47
N LYS A 216 -1.31 -18.07 16.04
CA LYS A 216 -2.51 -17.51 16.65
C LYS A 216 -3.67 -18.42 16.31
N THR A 217 -4.33 -18.80 17.40
CA THR A 217 -5.52 -19.62 17.37
C THR A 217 -6.68 -18.87 18.01
N TYR A 218 -7.87 -19.17 17.52
CA TYR A 218 -9.13 -18.69 18.05
C TYR A 218 -9.97 -19.91 18.46
N THR A 219 -10.43 -19.93 19.71
CA THR A 219 -11.35 -20.98 20.16
C THR A 219 -12.78 -20.49 19.96
N VAL A 220 -13.53 -21.19 19.10
CA VAL A 220 -14.92 -20.88 18.77
C VAL A 220 -15.76 -20.85 20.05
N GLN A 221 -16.54 -19.80 20.24
CA GLN A 221 -17.45 -19.64 21.38
C GLN A 221 -18.89 -19.98 20.97
N SER A 222 -19.74 -20.25 21.96
CA SER A 222 -21.18 -20.47 21.69
C SER A 222 -21.78 -19.20 21.08
N GLY A 223 -22.44 -19.34 19.93
CA GLY A 223 -23.03 -18.22 19.19
C GLY A 223 -22.09 -17.57 18.16
N ASP A 224 -20.85 -18.03 18.03
CA ASP A 224 -19.97 -17.56 16.98
C ASP A 224 -20.42 -18.06 15.60
N ALA A 225 -20.31 -17.17 14.61
CA ALA A 225 -20.36 -17.51 13.19
C ALA A 225 -18.96 -17.30 12.57
N LEU A 226 -18.57 -18.15 11.62
CA LEU A 226 -17.25 -18.08 11.00
C LEU A 226 -16.97 -16.72 10.35
N SER A 227 -18.01 -16.09 9.78
CA SER A 227 -17.95 -14.73 9.22
C SER A 227 -17.60 -13.66 10.24
N LEU A 228 -18.20 -13.72 11.43
CA LEU A 228 -17.96 -12.78 12.52
C LEU A 228 -16.60 -13.02 13.17
N ILE A 229 -16.17 -14.29 13.27
CA ILE A 229 -14.82 -14.62 13.71
C ILE A 229 -13.80 -14.05 12.72
N ALA A 230 -13.94 -14.32 11.43
CA ALA A 230 -13.02 -13.80 10.40
C ALA A 230 -12.95 -12.26 10.44
N LEU A 231 -14.10 -11.59 10.56
CA LEU A 231 -14.19 -10.14 10.72
C LEU A 231 -13.47 -9.64 11.99
N LYS A 232 -13.69 -10.30 13.14
CA LYS A 232 -13.06 -9.98 14.43
C LYS A 232 -11.54 -10.17 14.39
N LEU A 233 -11.08 -11.18 13.65
CA LEU A 233 -9.66 -11.52 13.51
C LEU A 233 -8.97 -10.71 12.39
N GLY A 234 -9.73 -9.94 11.61
CA GLY A 234 -9.19 -9.12 10.53
C GLY A 234 -8.69 -9.92 9.32
N ILE A 235 -9.21 -11.13 9.09
CA ILE A 235 -8.89 -11.98 7.93
C ILE A 235 -10.15 -12.34 7.14
N SER A 236 -10.01 -12.81 5.89
CA SER A 236 -11.18 -13.24 5.13
C SER A 236 -11.68 -14.62 5.60
N MET A 237 -12.99 -14.87 5.43
CA MET A 237 -13.54 -16.21 5.66
C MET A 237 -12.82 -17.26 4.83
N GLU A 238 -12.52 -16.95 3.57
CA GLU A 238 -11.80 -17.87 2.67
C GLU A 238 -10.41 -18.24 3.22
N GLN A 239 -9.66 -17.28 3.73
CA GLN A 239 -8.37 -17.52 4.39
C GLN A 239 -8.53 -18.40 5.62
N LEU A 240 -9.54 -18.14 6.46
CA LEU A 240 -9.81 -18.91 7.66
C LEU A 240 -10.26 -20.36 7.34
N ILE A 241 -11.06 -20.55 6.29
CA ILE A 241 -11.52 -21.86 5.79
C ILE A 241 -10.34 -22.68 5.27
N GLN A 242 -9.55 -22.12 4.36
CA GLN A 242 -8.41 -22.81 3.74
C GLN A 242 -7.38 -23.20 4.78
N LYS A 243 -7.11 -22.31 5.74
CA LYS A 243 -6.11 -22.55 6.79
C LYS A 243 -6.49 -23.67 7.77
N ASN A 244 -7.78 -23.86 7.98
CA ASN A 244 -8.31 -24.86 8.91
C ASN A 244 -8.90 -26.08 8.19
N ASN A 245 -8.76 -26.16 6.87
CA ASN A 245 -9.34 -27.21 6.03
C ASN A 245 -10.83 -27.45 6.34
N LEU A 246 -11.62 -26.38 6.52
CA LEU A 246 -13.03 -26.50 6.86
C LEU A 246 -13.84 -26.93 5.64
N ALA A 247 -14.31 -28.18 5.63
CA ALA A 247 -15.11 -28.72 4.53
C ALA A 247 -16.51 -28.07 4.44
N ASN A 248 -17.07 -27.67 5.59
CA ASN A 248 -18.32 -26.92 5.66
C ASN A 248 -18.13 -25.66 6.53
N PRO A 249 -18.05 -24.46 5.92
CA PRO A 249 -17.85 -23.20 6.62
C PRO A 249 -18.99 -22.80 7.57
N ASP A 250 -20.20 -23.31 7.35
CA ASP A 250 -21.37 -23.03 8.18
C ASP A 250 -21.41 -23.93 9.43
N LEU A 251 -20.50 -24.90 9.53
CA LEU A 251 -20.46 -25.88 10.59
C LEU A 251 -19.17 -25.75 11.40
N ILE A 252 -19.19 -24.84 12.36
CA ILE A 252 -18.17 -24.72 13.41
C ILE A 252 -18.78 -25.01 14.78
N TYR A 253 -17.99 -25.59 15.68
CA TYR A 253 -18.46 -26.00 17.00
C TYR A 253 -17.81 -25.17 18.09
N ALA A 254 -18.57 -24.80 19.12
CA ALA A 254 -17.99 -24.20 20.32
C ALA A 254 -16.88 -25.12 20.89
N GLY A 255 -15.73 -24.53 21.21
CA GLY A 255 -14.52 -25.25 21.61
C GLY A 255 -13.58 -25.65 20.46
N GLN A 256 -14.02 -25.53 19.20
CA GLN A 256 -13.15 -25.78 18.04
C GLN A 256 -12.05 -24.71 17.96
N VAL A 257 -10.81 -25.15 17.73
CA VAL A 257 -9.66 -24.26 17.59
C VAL A 257 -9.42 -23.96 16.12
N LEU A 258 -9.40 -22.68 15.75
CA LEU A 258 -9.15 -22.19 14.40
C LEU A 258 -7.81 -21.43 14.35
N HIS A 259 -6.94 -21.79 13.42
CA HIS A 259 -5.68 -21.12 13.11
C HIS A 259 -5.90 -19.98 12.12
N TYR A 260 -5.34 -18.80 12.34
CA TYR A 260 -5.69 -17.61 11.54
C TYR A 260 -4.53 -16.71 11.10
N ASP A 261 -3.28 -17.13 11.27
CA ASP A 261 -2.08 -16.38 10.90
C ASP A 261 -1.02 -17.20 10.18
#